data_AF-A0A917X5B9-F1
#
_entry.id   AF-A0A917X5B9-F1
#
_cell.length_a   1.000
_cell.length_b   1.000
_cell.length_c   1.000
_cell.angle_alpha   90.00
_cell.angle_beta   90.00
_cell.angle_gamma   90.00
#
_symmetry.space_group_name_H-M   'P 1'
#
loop_
_entity.id
_entity.type
_entity.pdbx_description
1 polymer ?
#
loop_
_entity_poly.entity_id
_entity_poly.type
_entity_poly.pdbx_seq_one_letter_code
_entity_poly.pdbx_strand_id
1 'polypeptide(L)'
;MPEPSTTRTGKLLADVRKMPLFRQLAPMESGVGWPIPMRHRPAWHGDTAVFLKLPLYGYQRAEDGRGASLYPPFATLTVDWATGRPMEYADLRYTRPWDISGRPGAVGTFPHDAVRGSVREYIAAKEALLALYDEMLDALQEGVPFGAADEFGAALSRLMEPSLLPYYRILGGKFVERFLGPA
;
A
#
# COMPACT_ATOMS: atom_id res chain seq x y z
N MET A 1 6.30 -9.35 19.82
CA MET A 1 6.27 -9.20 18.35
C MET A 1 4.82 -9.34 17.90
N PRO A 2 4.33 -8.53 16.94
CA PRO A 2 3.01 -8.77 16.36
C PRO A 2 3.00 -10.16 15.70
N GLU A 3 1.87 -10.86 15.82
CA GLU A 3 1.68 -12.17 15.19
C GLU A 3 1.81 -12.07 13.66
N PRO A 4 2.32 -13.11 12.99
CA PRO A 4 2.38 -13.13 11.53
C PRO A 4 0.97 -13.04 10.95
N SER A 5 0.80 -12.23 9.91
CA SER A 5 -0.48 -12.09 9.23
C SER A 5 -0.95 -13.43 8.68
N THR A 6 -2.25 -13.72 8.80
CA THR A 6 -2.87 -14.95 8.28
C THR A 6 -3.34 -14.82 6.83
N THR A 7 -3.35 -13.60 6.30
CA THR A 7 -3.78 -13.29 4.92
C THR A 7 -2.63 -13.42 3.93
N ARG A 8 -2.93 -13.73 2.68
CA ARG A 8 -1.92 -13.84 1.62
C ARG A 8 -1.32 -12.47 1.31
N THR A 9 -2.13 -11.41 1.25
CA THR A 9 -1.67 -10.03 1.07
C THR A 9 -0.80 -9.58 2.23
N GLY A 10 -1.20 -9.84 3.48
CA GLY A 10 -0.41 -9.47 4.64
C GLY A 10 0.93 -10.20 4.71
N LYS A 11 0.97 -11.50 4.37
CA LYS A 11 2.22 -12.24 4.22
C LYS A 11 3.11 -11.63 3.14
N LEU A 12 2.56 -11.32 1.97
CA LEU A 12 3.30 -10.69 0.88
C LEU A 12 3.90 -9.34 1.32
N LEU A 13 3.14 -8.48 1.99
CA LEU A 13 3.63 -7.19 2.51
C LEU A 13 4.75 -7.36 3.56
N ALA A 14 4.66 -8.38 4.41
CA ALA A 14 5.70 -8.70 5.38
C ALA A 14 6.98 -9.22 4.70
N ASP A 15 6.83 -10.01 3.63
CA ASP A 15 7.92 -10.63 2.91
C ASP A 15 8.63 -9.66 1.95
N VAL A 16 7.97 -8.59 1.49
CA VAL A 16 8.58 -7.52 0.68
C VAL A 16 9.85 -6.96 1.33
N ARG A 17 9.84 -6.70 2.64
CA ARG A 17 11.02 -6.19 3.36
C ARG A 17 12.18 -7.19 3.45
N LYS A 18 11.91 -8.47 3.17
CA LYS A 18 12.91 -9.54 3.15
C LYS A 18 13.53 -9.71 1.76
N MET A 19 12.93 -9.13 0.73
CA MET A 19 13.43 -9.23 -0.64
C MET A 19 14.81 -8.56 -0.80
N PRO A 20 15.74 -9.18 -1.54
CA PRO A 20 17.04 -8.56 -1.83
C PRO A 20 16.90 -7.17 -2.46
N LEU A 21 15.97 -7.02 -3.42
CA LEU A 21 15.71 -5.74 -4.09
C LEU A 21 15.33 -4.62 -3.11
N PHE A 22 14.44 -4.92 -2.16
CA PHE A 22 14.04 -3.96 -1.13
C PHE A 22 15.23 -3.58 -0.25
N ARG A 23 16.00 -4.55 0.23
CA ARG A 23 17.15 -4.33 1.11
C ARG A 23 18.30 -3.57 0.44
N GLN A 24 18.39 -3.62 -0.89
CA GLN A 24 19.42 -2.92 -1.66
C GLN A 24 19.02 -1.49 -2.00
N LEU A 25 17.73 -1.22 -2.22
CA LEU A 25 17.27 0.06 -2.79
C LEU A 25 16.46 0.93 -1.83
N ALA A 26 15.74 0.34 -0.89
CA ALA A 26 14.90 1.08 0.05
C ALA A 26 15.68 1.42 1.33
N PRO A 27 15.63 2.67 1.82
CA PRO A 27 16.15 3.02 3.14
C PRO A 27 15.56 2.14 4.25
N MET A 28 16.31 1.88 5.32
CA MET A 28 15.82 1.05 6.44
C MET A 28 14.57 1.62 7.12
N GLU A 29 14.44 2.95 7.16
CA GLU A 29 13.33 3.70 7.74
C GLU A 29 12.14 3.84 6.77
N SER A 30 11.81 2.76 6.04
CA SER A 30 10.77 2.79 5.01
C SER A 30 9.54 1.95 5.39
N GLY A 31 8.38 2.58 5.34
CA GLY A 31 7.07 1.94 5.37
C GLY A 31 6.72 1.34 4.01
N VAL A 32 5.92 0.27 4.03
CA VAL A 32 5.24 -0.24 2.84
C VAL A 32 3.79 0.17 2.97
N GLY A 33 3.28 0.91 1.99
CA GLY A 33 1.91 1.37 1.95
C GLY A 33 0.91 0.28 1.55
N TRP A 34 -0.37 0.62 1.67
CA TRP A 34 -1.48 -0.15 1.13
C TRP A 34 -1.29 -0.48 -0.35
N PRO A 35 -1.52 -1.74 -0.77
CA PRO A 35 -1.38 -2.15 -2.16
C PRO A 35 -2.34 -1.41 -3.09
N ILE A 36 -1.86 -1.07 -4.28
CA ILE A 36 -2.66 -0.56 -5.39
C ILE A 36 -2.73 -1.68 -6.45
N PRO A 37 -3.88 -2.37 -6.58
CA PRO A 37 -4.05 -3.43 -7.58
C PRO A 37 -4.01 -2.88 -9.00
N MET A 38 -3.35 -3.62 -9.89
CA MET A 38 -3.31 -3.36 -11.33
C MET A 38 -3.59 -4.67 -12.06
N ARG A 39 -4.45 -4.62 -13.07
CA ARG A 39 -4.78 -5.78 -13.89
C ARG A 39 -4.26 -5.57 -15.30
N HIS A 40 -3.48 -6.51 -15.79
CA HIS A 40 -3.05 -6.57 -17.18
C HIS A 40 -3.79 -7.69 -17.91
N ARG A 41 -4.46 -7.34 -19.02
CA ARG A 41 -5.21 -8.28 -19.85
C ARG A 41 -5.11 -7.88 -21.33
N PRO A 42 -4.52 -8.73 -22.19
CA PRO A 42 -3.74 -9.92 -21.83
C PRO A 42 -2.40 -9.51 -21.18
N ALA A 43 -1.91 -10.34 -20.26
CA ALA A 43 -0.50 -10.32 -19.87
C ALA A 43 0.36 -10.93 -20.99
N TRP A 44 1.68 -10.89 -20.83
CA TRP A 44 2.61 -11.42 -21.83
C TRP A 44 2.37 -12.89 -22.20
N HIS A 45 1.86 -13.68 -21.26
CA HIS A 45 1.52 -15.09 -21.45
C HIS A 45 0.10 -15.34 -21.98
N GLY A 46 -0.66 -14.30 -22.32
CA GLY A 46 -2.02 -14.40 -22.87
C GLY A 46 -3.14 -14.37 -21.82
N ASP A 47 -2.83 -14.70 -20.57
CA ASP A 47 -3.81 -14.72 -19.47
C ASP A 47 -3.94 -13.37 -18.76
N THR A 48 -4.95 -13.24 -17.88
CA THR A 48 -5.04 -12.10 -16.96
C THR A 48 -3.93 -12.23 -15.91
N ALA A 49 -3.21 -11.13 -15.65
CA ALA A 49 -2.27 -11.06 -14.52
C ALA A 49 -2.61 -9.88 -13.62
N VAL A 50 -2.54 -10.12 -12.32
CA VAL A 50 -2.72 -9.10 -11.28
C VAL A 50 -1.37 -8.75 -10.67
N PHE A 51 -1.09 -7.46 -10.60
CA PHE A 51 0.10 -6.91 -9.98
C PHE A 51 -0.30 -5.96 -8.86
N LEU A 52 0.57 -5.85 -7.87
CA LEU A 52 0.42 -4.93 -6.75
C LEU A 52 1.51 -3.88 -6.82
N LYS A 53 1.12 -2.62 -7.01
CA LYS A 53 2.02 -1.49 -6.83
C LYS A 53 2.01 -1.08 -5.35
N LEU A 54 3.16 -1.14 -4.71
CA LEU A 54 3.35 -0.87 -3.28
C LEU A 54 4.11 0.46 -3.11
N PRO A 55 3.45 1.54 -2.66
CA PRO A 55 4.14 2.78 -2.33
C PRO A 55 5.09 2.58 -1.17
N LEU A 56 6.32 3.07 -1.28
CA LEU A 56 7.32 3.07 -0.22
C LEU A 56 7.50 4.50 0.28
N TYR A 57 7.35 4.72 1.57
CA TYR A 57 7.42 6.04 2.18
C TYR A 57 8.32 6.04 3.41
N GLY A 58 8.94 7.18 3.71
CA GLY A 58 9.77 7.33 4.90
C GLY A 58 8.92 7.50 6.16
N TYR A 59 9.39 7.00 7.29
CA TYR A 59 8.84 7.37 8.60
C TYR A 59 9.96 7.54 9.62
N GLN A 60 9.77 8.46 10.56
CA GLN A 60 10.67 8.68 11.68
C GLN A 60 9.88 8.84 12.96
N ARG A 61 10.48 8.54 14.11
CA ARG A 61 9.83 8.79 15.40
C ARG A 61 9.47 10.28 15.50
N ALA A 62 8.24 10.59 15.90
CA ALA A 62 7.80 11.97 16.06
C ALA A 62 8.61 12.68 17.17
N GLU A 63 8.86 13.99 17.02
CA GLU A 63 9.67 14.78 17.96
C GLU A 63 9.06 14.83 19.37
N ASP A 64 7.73 14.83 19.46
CA ASP A 64 6.98 14.77 20.72
C ASP A 64 6.97 13.38 21.37
N GLY A 65 7.62 12.40 20.72
CA GLY A 65 7.70 11.00 21.13
C GLY A 65 6.40 10.22 20.93
N ARG A 66 5.34 10.82 20.38
CA ARG A 66 4.01 10.22 20.20
C ARG A 66 3.81 9.85 18.74
N GLY A 67 4.20 8.62 18.41
CA GLY A 67 3.97 8.05 17.08
C GLY A 67 5.12 8.31 16.11
N ALA A 68 4.80 8.44 14.82
CA ALA A 68 5.78 8.55 13.76
C ALA A 68 5.42 9.65 12.75
N SER A 69 6.35 10.56 12.49
CA SER A 69 6.27 11.49 11.37
C SER A 69 6.36 10.71 10.07
N LEU A 70 5.39 10.93 9.18
CA LEU A 70 5.28 10.32 7.86
C LEU A 70 5.85 11.27 6.81
N TYR A 71 6.56 10.72 5.84
CA TYR A 71 7.09 11.45 4.69
C TYR A 71 6.38 10.98 3.41
N PRO A 72 6.43 11.76 2.31
CA PRO A 72 5.84 11.31 1.06
C PRO A 72 6.44 9.99 0.57
N PRO A 73 5.70 9.23 -0.26
CA PRO A 73 6.28 8.12 -1.00
C PRO A 73 7.50 8.58 -1.82
N PHE A 74 8.58 7.81 -1.75
CA PHE A 74 9.82 8.07 -2.50
C PHE A 74 10.05 7.04 -3.61
N ALA A 75 9.40 5.88 -3.53
CA ALA A 75 9.50 4.82 -4.53
C ALA A 75 8.19 4.02 -4.60
N THR A 76 8.05 3.22 -5.65
CA THR A 76 7.07 2.14 -5.72
C THR A 76 7.74 0.81 -6.04
N LEU A 77 7.30 -0.25 -5.39
CA LEU A 77 7.66 -1.62 -5.74
C LEU A 77 6.44 -2.31 -6.35
N THR A 78 6.55 -2.78 -7.59
CA THR A 78 5.52 -3.58 -8.23
C THR A 78 5.86 -5.05 -8.08
N VAL A 79 4.92 -5.86 -7.60
CA VAL A 79 5.06 -7.32 -7.48
C VAL A 79 3.93 -8.04 -8.20
N ASP A 80 4.22 -9.23 -8.71
CA ASP A 80 3.23 -10.16 -9.24
C ASP A 80 2.42 -10.79 -8.10
N TRP A 81 1.09 -10.74 -8.17
CA TRP A 81 0.23 -11.26 -7.09
C TRP A 81 0.35 -12.78 -6.96
N ALA A 82 0.38 -13.50 -8.08
CA ALA A 82 0.40 -14.95 -8.13
C ALA A 82 1.65 -15.53 -7.43
N THR A 83 2.80 -14.93 -7.69
CA THR A 83 4.11 -15.47 -7.33
C THR A 83 4.86 -14.66 -6.27
N GLY A 84 4.41 -13.43 -5.98
CA GLY A 84 5.12 -12.49 -5.12
C GLY A 84 6.44 -11.98 -5.69
N ARG A 85 6.75 -12.27 -6.96
CA ARG A 85 8.01 -11.87 -7.58
C ARG A 85 8.03 -10.36 -7.83
N PRO A 86 9.14 -9.67 -7.52
CA PRO A 86 9.29 -8.26 -7.85
C PRO A 86 9.41 -8.09 -9.38
N MET A 87 8.63 -7.16 -9.91
CA MET A 87 8.56 -6.84 -11.34
C MET A 87 9.23 -5.50 -11.65
N GLU A 88 9.13 -4.53 -10.74
CA GLU A 88 9.66 -3.18 -10.94
C GLU A 88 9.95 -2.52 -9.60
N TYR A 89 11.08 -1.81 -9.51
CA TYR A 89 11.30 -0.77 -8.51
C TYR A 89 11.44 0.57 -9.22
N ALA A 90 10.54 1.50 -8.94
CA ALA A 90 10.52 2.83 -9.52
C ALA A 90 10.82 3.86 -8.43
N ASP A 91 11.98 4.52 -8.53
CA ASP A 91 12.31 5.67 -7.70
C ASP A 91 11.54 6.90 -8.20
N LEU A 92 10.62 7.40 -7.38
CA LEU A 92 9.69 8.44 -7.79
C LEU A 92 10.38 9.78 -8.07
N ARG A 93 11.61 10.00 -7.58
CA ARG A 93 12.39 11.21 -7.91
C ARG A 93 12.78 11.27 -9.39
N TYR A 94 12.76 10.13 -10.07
CA TYR A 94 13.15 10.02 -11.48
C TYR A 94 11.98 9.62 -12.38
N THR A 95 10.75 9.54 -11.86
CA THR A 95 9.55 9.21 -12.65
C THR A 95 8.58 10.39 -12.69
N ARG A 96 7.88 10.55 -13.81
CA ARG A 96 6.79 11.52 -13.95
C ARG A 96 5.45 10.84 -13.67
N PRO A 97 4.44 11.55 -13.13
CA PRO A 97 4.37 13.00 -12.88
C PRO A 97 4.76 13.40 -11.44
N TRP A 98 5.71 12.73 -10.79
CA TRP A 98 6.02 12.99 -9.39
C TRP A 98 6.73 14.35 -9.20
N ASP A 99 5.98 15.35 -8.74
CA ASP A 99 6.47 16.74 -8.64
C ASP A 99 7.15 17.06 -7.29
N ILE A 100 7.43 16.03 -6.48
CA ILE A 100 8.16 16.19 -5.23
C ILE A 100 9.65 16.26 -5.54
N SER A 101 10.19 17.47 -5.56
CA SER A 101 11.62 17.71 -5.70
C SER A 101 12.29 18.01 -4.35
N GLY A 102 13.61 17.79 -4.27
CA GLY A 102 14.40 18.08 -3.07
C GLY A 102 14.23 17.07 -1.94
N ARG A 103 14.40 17.53 -0.69
CA ARG A 103 14.21 16.73 0.52
C ARG A 103 12.84 17.08 1.12
N PRO A 104 11.79 16.29 0.88
CA PRO A 104 10.47 16.61 1.39
C PRO A 104 10.44 16.57 2.93
N GLY A 105 9.67 17.49 3.51
CA GLY A 105 9.35 17.48 4.94
C GLY A 105 8.33 16.40 5.29
N ALA A 106 8.04 16.27 6.59
CA ALA A 106 6.96 15.41 7.06
C ALA A 106 5.59 15.94 6.56
N VAL A 107 4.72 15.03 6.14
CA VAL A 107 3.37 15.33 5.62
C VAL A 107 2.26 15.01 6.61
N GLY A 108 2.56 14.31 7.69
CA GLY A 108 1.62 14.01 8.77
C GLY A 108 2.25 13.13 9.82
N THR A 109 1.44 12.66 10.77
CA THR A 109 1.89 11.84 11.90
C THR A 109 0.96 10.64 12.06
N PHE A 110 1.54 9.45 12.12
CA PHE A 110 0.85 8.22 12.49
C PHE A 110 0.84 8.04 14.01
N PRO A 111 -0.24 7.53 14.62
CA PRO A 111 -1.54 7.26 14.01
C PRO A 111 -2.40 8.53 13.88
N HIS A 112 -3.16 8.64 12.78
CA HIS A 112 -4.24 9.64 12.71
C HIS A 112 -5.41 9.30 13.64
N ASP A 113 -6.31 10.26 13.85
CA ASP A 113 -7.33 10.18 14.91
C ASP A 113 -8.30 8.99 14.80
N ALA A 114 -8.68 8.57 13.59
CA ALA A 114 -9.64 7.46 13.40
C ALA A 114 -9.08 6.07 13.74
N VAL A 115 -7.76 5.95 13.83
CA VAL A 115 -7.06 4.71 14.25
C VAL A 115 -6.31 4.90 15.57
N ARG A 116 -6.46 6.06 16.21
CA ARG A 116 -5.97 6.29 17.56
C ARG A 116 -6.79 5.44 18.53
N GLY A 117 -6.12 4.52 19.22
CA GLY A 117 -6.80 3.54 20.07
C GLY A 117 -5.85 2.42 20.49
N SER A 118 -6.40 1.24 20.76
CA SER A 118 -5.54 0.11 21.11
C SER A 118 -4.81 -0.44 19.89
N VAL A 119 -3.55 -0.84 20.08
CA VAL A 119 -2.75 -1.51 19.05
C VAL A 119 -3.45 -2.78 18.56
N ARG A 120 -4.17 -3.48 19.44
CA ARG A 120 -4.90 -4.70 19.11
C ARG A 120 -6.06 -4.44 18.14
N GLU A 121 -6.85 -3.40 18.35
CA GLU A 121 -7.94 -3.02 17.44
C GLU A 121 -7.41 -2.61 16.07
N TYR A 122 -6.31 -1.84 16.05
CA TYR A 122 -5.66 -1.47 14.79
C TYR A 122 -5.17 -2.70 14.01
N ILE A 123 -4.51 -3.65 14.70
CA ILE A 123 -4.06 -4.91 14.07
C ILE A 123 -5.25 -5.68 13.53
N ALA A 124 -6.33 -5.84 14.30
CA ALA A 124 -7.53 -6.57 13.86
C ALA A 124 -8.20 -5.91 12.64
N ALA A 125 -8.34 -4.58 12.64
CA ALA A 125 -8.89 -3.84 11.52
C ALA A 125 -8.01 -3.96 10.26
N LYS A 126 -6.68 -3.87 10.43
CA LYS A 126 -5.72 -4.09 9.35
C LYS A 126 -5.87 -5.50 8.78
N GLU A 127 -5.99 -6.50 9.62
CA GLU A 127 -6.11 -7.90 9.20
C GLU A 127 -7.40 -8.14 8.41
N ALA A 128 -8.52 -7.54 8.84
CA ALA A 128 -9.78 -7.58 8.12
C ALA A 128 -9.68 -6.92 6.73
N LEU A 129 -9.05 -5.73 6.64
CA LEU A 129 -8.82 -5.09 5.34
C LEU A 129 -7.94 -5.95 4.42
N LEU A 130 -6.92 -6.62 4.96
CA LEU A 130 -6.04 -7.49 4.18
C LEU A 130 -6.77 -8.74 3.65
N ALA A 131 -7.76 -9.26 4.38
CA ALA A 131 -8.61 -10.34 3.89
C ALA A 131 -9.47 -9.88 2.71
N LEU A 132 -10.04 -8.67 2.79
CA LEU A 132 -10.79 -8.07 1.67
C LEU A 132 -9.90 -7.80 0.45
N TYR A 133 -8.61 -7.50 0.66
CA TYR A 133 -7.63 -7.46 -0.43
C TYR A 133 -7.47 -8.82 -1.11
N ASP A 134 -7.34 -9.92 -0.34
CA ASP A 134 -7.23 -11.27 -0.92
C ASP A 134 -8.43 -11.57 -1.82
N GLU A 135 -9.65 -11.33 -1.33
CA GLU A 135 -10.89 -11.52 -2.09
C GLU A 135 -10.95 -10.66 -3.37
N MET A 136 -10.59 -9.38 -3.27
CA MET A 136 -10.57 -8.48 -4.43
C MET A 136 -9.55 -8.93 -5.47
N LEU A 137 -8.36 -9.37 -5.06
CA LEU A 137 -7.29 -9.74 -5.96
C LEU A 137 -7.59 -11.05 -6.68
N ASP A 138 -8.21 -12.00 -5.99
CA ASP A 138 -8.66 -13.26 -6.59
C ASP A 138 -9.82 -13.00 -7.58
N ALA A 139 -10.79 -12.14 -7.23
CA ALA A 139 -11.84 -11.72 -8.16
C ALA A 139 -11.27 -11.03 -9.42
N LEU A 140 -10.26 -10.17 -9.26
CA LEU A 140 -9.57 -9.52 -10.37
C LEU A 140 -8.85 -10.52 -11.29
N GLN A 141 -8.23 -11.54 -10.70
CA GLN A 141 -7.49 -12.61 -11.39
C GLN A 141 -8.44 -13.51 -12.20
N GLU A 142 -9.59 -13.87 -11.61
CA GLU A 142 -10.64 -14.67 -12.25
C GLU A 142 -11.49 -13.86 -13.25
N GLY A 143 -11.43 -12.52 -13.17
CA GLY A 143 -12.21 -11.64 -14.02
C GLY A 143 -13.68 -11.54 -13.63
N VAL A 144 -14.01 -11.84 -12.38
CA VAL A 144 -15.36 -11.73 -11.80
C VAL A 144 -15.52 -10.43 -10.99
N PRO A 145 -16.76 -9.96 -10.75
CA PRO A 145 -16.99 -8.79 -9.90
C PRO A 145 -16.59 -9.03 -8.44
N PHE A 146 -15.95 -8.04 -7.82
CA PHE A 146 -15.68 -8.04 -6.38
C PHE A 146 -16.92 -7.57 -5.60
N GLY A 147 -17.47 -8.45 -4.75
CA GLY A 147 -18.76 -8.24 -4.06
C GLY A 147 -18.72 -7.33 -2.83
N ALA A 148 -17.58 -7.24 -2.13
CA ALA A 148 -17.44 -6.50 -0.88
C ALA A 148 -16.86 -5.08 -1.08
N ALA A 149 -17.18 -4.43 -2.19
CA ALA A 149 -16.58 -3.15 -2.58
C ALA A 149 -16.83 -2.03 -1.56
N ASP A 150 -18.03 -1.95 -1.00
CA ASP A 150 -18.40 -0.91 -0.03
C ASP A 150 -17.73 -1.15 1.32
N GLU A 151 -17.68 -2.40 1.78
CA GLU A 151 -16.97 -2.81 3.00
C GLU A 151 -15.47 -2.53 2.88
N PHE A 152 -14.87 -2.89 1.74
CA PHE A 152 -13.47 -2.57 1.44
C PHE A 152 -13.21 -1.08 1.45
N GLY A 153 -14.07 -0.28 0.81
CA GLY A 153 -13.94 1.18 0.79
C GLY A 153 -14.00 1.78 2.20
N ALA A 154 -14.94 1.34 3.03
CA ALA A 154 -15.05 1.79 4.41
C ALA A 154 -13.83 1.39 5.26
N ALA A 155 -13.36 0.15 5.13
CA ALA A 155 -12.18 -0.34 5.84
C ALA A 155 -10.90 0.39 5.40
N LEU A 156 -10.71 0.59 4.10
CA LEU A 156 -9.59 1.34 3.54
C LEU A 156 -9.64 2.81 3.98
N SER A 157 -10.80 3.46 3.91
CA SER A 157 -10.96 4.85 4.33
C SER A 157 -10.63 5.05 5.80
N ARG A 158 -10.98 4.07 6.66
CA ARG A 158 -10.65 4.12 8.08
C ARG A 158 -9.16 4.00 8.35
N LEU A 159 -8.45 3.18 7.58
CA LEU A 159 -7.04 2.85 7.82
C LEU A 159 -6.04 3.66 6.99
N MET A 160 -6.52 4.39 5.98
CA MET A 160 -5.70 5.27 5.16
C MET A 160 -5.26 6.49 5.98
N GLU A 161 -3.96 6.72 6.05
CA GLU A 161 -3.42 7.97 6.62
C GLU A 161 -3.83 9.14 5.72
N PRO A 162 -4.59 10.14 6.22
CA PRO A 162 -5.09 11.24 5.40
C PRO A 162 -3.97 12.02 4.71
N SER A 163 -2.82 12.15 5.37
CA SER A 163 -1.62 12.80 4.83
C SER A 163 -1.00 12.07 3.64
N LEU A 164 -1.24 10.77 3.50
CA LEU A 164 -0.76 9.96 2.38
C LEU A 164 -1.74 9.91 1.21
N LEU A 165 -3.01 10.21 1.43
CA LEU A 165 -4.07 10.12 0.42
C LEU A 165 -3.79 10.92 -0.88
N PRO A 166 -3.27 12.16 -0.84
CA PRO A 166 -2.94 12.90 -2.06
C PRO A 166 -1.96 12.14 -2.97
N TYR A 167 -1.00 11.44 -2.37
CA TYR A 167 -0.01 10.64 -3.08
C TYR A 167 -0.60 9.37 -3.68
N TYR A 168 -1.52 8.73 -2.96
CA TYR A 168 -2.28 7.59 -3.47
C TYR A 168 -3.12 7.96 -4.70
N ARG A 169 -3.74 9.16 -4.71
CA ARG A 169 -4.49 9.67 -5.87
C ARG A 169 -3.60 9.81 -7.11
N ILE A 170 -2.34 10.18 -6.95
CA ILE A 170 -1.36 10.26 -8.05
C ILE A 170 -0.95 8.85 -8.51
N LEU A 171 -0.62 7.95 -7.58
CA LEU A 171 -0.06 6.61 -7.91
C LEU A 171 -1.09 5.62 -8.45
N GLY A 172 -2.36 5.78 -8.08
CA GLY A 172 -3.43 4.84 -8.33
C GLY A 172 -4.82 5.47 -8.44
N GLY A 173 -4.93 6.61 -9.15
CA GLY A 173 -6.15 7.43 -9.21
C GLY A 173 -7.45 6.64 -9.37
N LYS A 174 -7.54 5.72 -10.34
CA LYS A 174 -8.75 4.90 -10.56
C LYS A 174 -9.12 4.02 -9.37
N PHE A 175 -8.12 3.43 -8.70
CA PHE A 175 -8.34 2.61 -7.50
C PHE A 175 -8.84 3.47 -6.34
N VAL A 176 -8.19 4.62 -6.13
CA VAL A 176 -8.55 5.53 -5.05
C VAL A 176 -9.93 6.13 -5.28
N GLU A 177 -10.23 6.58 -6.50
CA GLU A 177 -11.54 7.12 -6.87
C GLU A 177 -12.66 6.09 -6.64
N ARG A 178 -12.41 4.83 -6.98
CA ARG A 178 -13.39 3.75 -6.83
C ARG A 178 -13.79 3.47 -5.38
N PHE A 179 -12.84 3.58 -4.44
CA PHE A 179 -13.03 3.13 -3.05
C PHE A 179 -13.04 4.24 -2.01
N LEU A 180 -12.41 5.38 -2.31
CA LEU A 180 -12.29 6.54 -1.41
C LEU A 180 -12.94 7.81 -1.99
N GLY A 181 -13.52 7.72 -3.19
CA GLY A 181 -14.22 8.83 -3.85
C GLY A 181 -13.30 9.81 -4.60
N PRO A 182 -13.90 10.75 -5.35
CA PRO A 182 -13.17 11.73 -6.16
C PRO A 182 -12.40 12.73 -5.29
N ALA A 183 -11.54 13.50 -5.98
CA ALA A 183 -10.60 14.41 -5.33
C ALA A 183 -11.25 15.58 -4.60
#